data_AF-A0A180FHD0-F1
#
_entry.id   AF-A0A180FHD0-F1
#
_cell.length_a   1.000
_cell.length_b   1.000
_cell.length_c   1.000
_cell.angle_alpha   90.00
_cell.angle_beta   90.00
_cell.angle_gamma   90.00
#
_symmetry.space_group_name_H-M   'P 1'
#
loop_
_entity.id
_entity.type
_entity.pdbx_description
1 polymer ?
#
loop_
_entity_poly.entity_id
_entity_poly.type
_entity_poly.pdbx_seq_one_letter_code
_entity_poly.pdbx_strand_id
1 'polypeptide(L)'
;MRHRKTFTSLKIAEQQTDNKGLVLFLVPFIALLGQALEGWAVNAFLPINPICICSDTEVSKRKSKNEDTDSFSVVDLALPASTDTDTILKQLEQASGDAGMTVVFSTYQSIEVIAKAQKAFQEKAGVEKGIFDLIICDEAHRTTGVTLSDKKESAFVRVHDNHFIAGRKRMYMTATPRLYHEDAKKKAVDNDMVLCSMDDTKLYGEEFYHIGFGEAVSKGLLSDYKVLVLTVNENDMTASAQDMVSK
;
A
#
# COMPACT_ATOMS: atom_id res chain seq x y z
N MET A 1 -6.69 3.84 13.83
CA MET A 1 -6.08 4.74 12.82
C MET A 1 -6.20 4.24 11.38
N ARG A 2 -5.79 3.01 11.06
CA ARG A 2 -5.72 2.52 9.66
C ARG A 2 -7.06 2.45 8.93
N HIS A 3 -8.10 1.85 9.52
CA HIS A 3 -9.43 1.76 8.88
C HIS A 3 -10.00 3.12 8.45
N ARG A 4 -9.73 4.19 9.20
CA ARG A 4 -10.17 5.54 8.82
C ARG A 4 -9.45 6.06 7.58
N LYS A 5 -8.12 5.86 7.47
CA LYS A 5 -7.36 6.29 6.28
C LYS A 5 -7.86 5.59 5.02
N THR A 6 -8.07 4.27 5.08
CA THR A 6 -8.55 3.47 3.95
C THR A 6 -9.96 3.87 3.50
N PHE A 7 -10.86 4.19 4.44
CA PHE A 7 -12.19 4.70 4.11
C PHE A 7 -12.13 6.12 3.53
N THR A 8 -11.34 7.02 4.11
CA THR A 8 -11.15 8.37 3.58
C THR A 8 -10.58 8.35 2.18
N SER A 9 -9.61 7.46 1.89
CA SER A 9 -9.02 7.35 0.56
C SER A 9 -10.01 6.85 -0.50
N LEU A 10 -10.96 5.99 -0.14
CA LEU A 10 -12.10 5.65 -0.99
C LEU A 10 -12.94 6.88 -1.32
N LYS A 11 -13.33 7.68 -0.31
CA LYS A 11 -14.16 8.88 -0.53
C LYS A 11 -13.45 9.93 -1.38
N ILE A 12 -12.13 10.05 -1.24
CA ILE A 12 -11.31 10.88 -2.13
C ILE A 12 -11.33 10.30 -3.56
N ALA A 13 -11.13 9.00 -3.74
CA ALA A 13 -11.13 8.38 -5.06
C ALA A 13 -12.48 8.53 -5.78
N GLU A 14 -13.59 8.31 -5.08
CA GLU A 14 -14.95 8.54 -5.58
C GLU A 14 -15.13 9.97 -6.09
N GLN A 15 -14.68 10.97 -5.32
CA GLN A 15 -14.79 12.38 -5.73
C GLN A 15 -13.83 12.75 -6.88
N GLN A 16 -12.58 12.27 -6.84
CA GLN A 16 -11.58 12.63 -7.84
C GLN A 16 -11.82 11.98 -9.20
N THR A 17 -12.55 10.87 -9.23
CA THR A 17 -12.88 10.13 -10.46
C THR A 17 -14.36 10.24 -10.83
N ASP A 18 -15.16 11.02 -10.11
CA ASP A 18 -16.62 11.06 -10.28
C ASP A 18 -17.26 9.65 -10.28
N ASN A 19 -16.79 8.81 -9.35
CA ASN A 19 -17.12 7.39 -9.21
C ASN A 19 -16.83 6.53 -10.46
N LYS A 20 -16.04 7.03 -11.41
CA LYS A 20 -15.70 6.34 -12.66
C LYS A 20 -14.28 6.66 -13.09
N GLY A 21 -13.38 5.70 -12.96
CA GLY A 21 -11.99 5.87 -13.38
C GLY A 21 -11.15 4.65 -13.08
N LEU A 22 -9.88 4.71 -13.50
CA LEU A 22 -8.89 3.67 -13.25
C LEU A 22 -8.01 4.07 -12.07
N VAL A 23 -8.14 3.37 -10.95
CA VAL A 23 -7.44 3.64 -9.70
C VAL A 23 -6.44 2.53 -9.40
N LEU A 24 -5.24 2.90 -8.95
CA LEU A 24 -4.25 1.96 -8.41
C LEU A 24 -4.14 2.14 -6.90
N PHE A 25 -4.30 1.07 -6.14
CA PHE A 25 -4.13 1.06 -4.69
C PHE A 25 -2.96 0.15 -4.30
N LEU A 26 -1.88 0.74 -3.81
CA LEU A 26 -0.65 0.04 -3.43
C LEU A 26 -0.57 -0.16 -1.92
N VAL A 27 -0.24 -1.38 -1.51
CA VAL A 27 0.00 -1.76 -0.12
C VAL A 27 1.33 -2.50 0.05
N PRO A 28 1.93 -2.48 1.25
CA PRO A 28 3.17 -3.21 1.52
C PRO A 28 3.06 -4.73 1.62
N PHE A 29 1.89 -5.26 1.98
CA PHE A 29 1.67 -6.68 2.29
C PHE A 29 0.27 -7.14 1.88
N ILE A 30 0.13 -8.44 1.59
CA ILE A 30 -1.11 -9.05 1.10
C ILE A 30 -2.25 -8.96 2.12
N ALA A 31 -1.97 -9.15 3.41
CA ALA A 31 -3.00 -9.01 4.44
C ALA A 31 -3.65 -7.62 4.42
N LEU A 32 -2.89 -6.57 4.06
CA LEU A 32 -3.43 -5.22 3.93
C LEU A 32 -4.24 -5.04 2.65
N LEU A 33 -3.91 -5.79 1.60
CA LEU A 33 -4.64 -5.78 0.34
C LEU A 33 -6.06 -6.29 0.54
N GLY A 34 -6.22 -7.44 1.18
CA GLY A 34 -7.54 -8.02 1.47
C GLY A 34 -8.41 -7.06 2.30
N GLN A 35 -7.83 -6.45 3.32
CA GLN A 35 -8.54 -5.47 4.15
C GLN A 35 -8.92 -4.18 3.40
N ALA A 36 -8.06 -3.72 2.48
CA ALA A 36 -8.36 -2.55 1.66
C ALA A 36 -9.48 -2.86 0.65
N LEU A 37 -9.39 -4.01 -0.02
CA LEU A 37 -10.40 -4.51 -0.94
C LEU A 37 -11.77 -4.66 -0.27
N GLU A 38 -11.82 -5.39 0.85
CA GLU A 38 -13.07 -5.60 1.61
C GLU A 38 -13.64 -4.27 2.11
N GLY A 39 -12.77 -3.43 2.69
CA GLY A 39 -13.16 -2.09 3.16
C GLY A 39 -13.73 -1.23 2.04
N TRP A 40 -13.16 -1.28 0.83
CA TRP A 40 -13.66 -0.53 -0.31
C TRP A 40 -14.96 -1.15 -0.87
N ALA A 41 -15.00 -2.46 -1.06
CA ALA A 41 -16.17 -3.16 -1.59
C ALA A 41 -17.43 -2.95 -0.75
N VAL A 42 -17.30 -2.91 0.58
CA VAL A 42 -18.43 -2.73 1.51
C VAL A 42 -18.88 -1.26 1.59
N ASN A 43 -17.97 -0.30 1.42
CA ASN A 43 -18.25 1.12 1.72
C ASN A 43 -18.35 2.02 0.47
N ALA A 44 -18.09 1.47 -0.71
CA ALA A 44 -18.18 2.20 -1.96
C ALA A 44 -19.62 2.62 -2.27
N PHE A 45 -19.79 3.85 -2.76
CA PHE A 45 -21.08 4.39 -3.13
C PHE A 45 -21.65 3.67 -4.37
N LEU A 46 -20.80 3.40 -5.36
CA LEU A 46 -21.09 2.49 -6.47
C LEU A 46 -20.22 1.23 -6.34
N PRO A 47 -20.70 0.05 -6.77
CA PRO A 47 -19.87 -1.14 -6.85
C PRO A 47 -18.58 -0.84 -7.62
N ILE A 48 -17.45 -1.24 -7.05
CA ILE A 48 -16.15 -1.16 -7.71
C ILE A 48 -15.92 -2.40 -8.57
N ASN A 49 -15.04 -2.27 -9.57
CA ASN A 49 -14.54 -3.37 -10.39
C ASN A 49 -13.10 -3.70 -9.95
N PRO A 50 -12.92 -4.53 -8.91
CA PRO A 50 -11.62 -4.81 -8.31
C PRO A 50 -10.78 -5.79 -9.14
N ILE A 51 -9.50 -5.47 -9.28
CA ILE A 51 -8.47 -6.33 -9.90
C ILE A 51 -7.33 -6.50 -8.90
N CYS A 52 -6.90 -7.72 -8.64
CA CYS A 52 -5.87 -7.99 -7.64
C CYS A 52 -4.58 -8.51 -8.30
N ILE A 53 -3.47 -7.79 -8.09
CA ILE A 53 -2.15 -8.15 -8.63
C ILE A 53 -1.19 -8.38 -7.47
N CYS A 54 -0.84 -9.65 -7.22
CA CYS A 54 0.01 -10.05 -6.10
C CYS A 54 1.05 -11.08 -6.57
N SER A 55 2.33 -10.83 -6.32
CA SER A 55 3.44 -11.70 -6.71
C SER A 55 3.57 -12.99 -5.89
N ASP A 56 2.75 -13.18 -4.85
CA ASP A 56 2.88 -14.31 -3.94
C ASP A 56 2.02 -15.49 -4.41
N THR A 57 2.70 -16.50 -4.95
CA THR A 57 2.09 -17.72 -5.50
C THR A 57 1.33 -18.56 -4.46
N GLU A 58 1.52 -18.32 -3.16
CA GLU A 58 0.82 -19.06 -2.10
C GLU A 58 -0.67 -18.69 -2.01
N VAL A 59 -1.06 -17.47 -2.40
CA VAL A 59 -2.47 -17.03 -2.36
C VAL A 59 -3.29 -17.70 -3.44
N SER A 60 -2.73 -17.88 -4.64
CA SER A 60 -3.39 -18.56 -5.75
C SER A 60 -3.44 -20.08 -5.59
N LYS A 61 -2.50 -20.68 -4.83
CA LYS A 61 -2.50 -22.13 -4.52
C LYS A 61 -3.55 -22.56 -3.50
N ARG A 62 -3.99 -21.68 -2.59
CA ARG A 62 -4.98 -22.04 -1.56
C ARG A 62 -6.38 -22.36 -2.12
N LYS A 63 -6.67 -22.06 -3.38
CA LYS A 63 -7.88 -22.57 -4.06
C LYS A 63 -7.88 -24.09 -4.28
N SER A 64 -6.74 -24.79 -4.12
CA SER A 64 -6.63 -26.22 -4.47
C SER A 64 -6.58 -27.19 -3.28
N LYS A 65 -6.63 -26.73 -2.01
CA LYS A 65 -6.59 -27.63 -0.84
C LYS A 65 -7.53 -27.14 0.27
N ASN A 66 -8.58 -27.92 0.51
CA ASN A 66 -9.50 -27.81 1.64
C ASN A 66 -8.81 -28.05 3.00
N GLU A 67 -9.51 -27.54 4.03
CA GLU A 67 -9.66 -28.04 5.41
C GLU A 67 -8.45 -27.99 6.38
N ASP A 68 -8.73 -27.39 7.54
CA ASP A 68 -8.02 -27.43 8.82
C ASP A 68 -6.57 -26.89 8.88
N THR A 69 -6.45 -25.59 9.19
CA THR A 69 -5.45 -25.06 10.13
C THR A 69 -5.73 -23.59 10.47
N ASP A 70 -6.01 -23.32 11.74
CA ASP A 70 -6.23 -21.99 12.30
C ASP A 70 -4.89 -21.23 12.45
N SER A 71 -4.55 -20.37 11.49
CA SER A 71 -4.16 -18.97 11.76
C SER A 71 -3.90 -18.21 10.44
N PHE A 72 -4.52 -17.02 10.35
CA PHE A 72 -4.59 -16.14 9.17
C PHE A 72 -5.24 -16.76 7.93
N SER A 73 -6.56 -16.88 7.98
CA SER A 73 -7.38 -16.87 6.77
C SER A 73 -7.14 -15.54 6.07
N VAL A 74 -6.23 -15.57 5.09
CA VAL A 74 -6.22 -14.63 3.98
C VAL A 74 -7.64 -14.67 3.47
N VAL A 75 -8.41 -13.63 3.80
CA VAL A 75 -9.79 -13.42 3.37
C VAL A 75 -9.88 -13.96 1.96
N ASP A 76 -10.77 -14.93 1.80
CA ASP A 76 -11.05 -15.65 0.57
C ASP A 76 -11.20 -14.60 -0.53
N LEU A 77 -10.09 -14.27 -1.20
CA LEU A 77 -10.04 -13.24 -2.20
C LEU A 77 -10.81 -13.86 -3.35
N ALA A 78 -12.12 -13.62 -3.38
CA ALA A 78 -13.03 -14.22 -4.36
C ALA A 78 -12.57 -13.91 -5.80
N LEU A 79 -11.66 -12.95 -5.96
CA LEU A 79 -10.98 -12.58 -7.19
C LEU A 79 -9.60 -13.26 -7.25
N PRO A 80 -9.30 -14.05 -8.29
CA PRO A 80 -8.00 -14.67 -8.44
C PRO A 80 -6.93 -13.57 -8.58
N ALA A 81 -6.03 -13.47 -7.61
CA ALA A 81 -4.84 -12.64 -7.75
C ALA A 81 -4.01 -13.19 -8.93
N SER A 82 -3.69 -12.33 -9.89
CA SER A 82 -2.93 -12.72 -11.08
C SER A 82 -1.60 -11.97 -11.14
N THR A 83 -0.56 -12.66 -11.62
CA THR A 83 0.67 -12.04 -12.12
C THR A 83 0.79 -12.16 -13.64
N ASP A 84 -0.12 -12.91 -14.27
CA ASP A 84 -0.18 -13.08 -15.71
C ASP A 84 -0.80 -11.85 -16.35
N THR A 85 -0.04 -11.25 -17.26
CA THR A 85 -0.39 -9.98 -17.91
C THR A 85 -1.64 -10.14 -18.78
N ASP A 86 -1.78 -11.25 -19.50
CA ASP A 86 -2.94 -11.48 -20.39
C ASP A 86 -4.24 -11.59 -19.60
N THR A 87 -4.21 -12.26 -18.45
CA THR A 87 -5.35 -12.35 -17.53
C THR A 87 -5.73 -10.97 -16.98
N ILE A 88 -4.73 -10.16 -16.59
CA ILE A 88 -4.97 -8.79 -16.08
C ILE A 88 -5.58 -7.91 -17.18
N LEU A 89 -5.11 -8.00 -18.42
CA LEU A 89 -5.66 -7.25 -19.56
C LEU A 89 -7.13 -7.59 -19.82
N LYS A 90 -7.48 -8.89 -19.79
CA LYS A 90 -8.88 -9.32 -19.94
C LYS A 90 -9.77 -8.76 -18.83
N GLN A 91 -9.28 -8.72 -17.58
CA GLN A 91 -10.03 -8.14 -16.46
C GLN A 91 -10.21 -6.63 -16.63
N LEU A 92 -9.16 -5.90 -17.04
CA LEU A 92 -9.23 -4.46 -17.33
C LEU A 92 -10.23 -4.14 -18.46
N GLU A 93 -10.25 -4.96 -19.50
CA GLU A 93 -11.20 -4.82 -20.62
C GLU A 93 -12.64 -5.06 -20.20
N GLN A 94 -12.89 -6.11 -19.41
CA GLN A 94 -14.22 -6.40 -18.88
C GLN A 94 -14.71 -5.26 -17.98
N ALA A 95 -13.87 -4.82 -17.04
CA ALA A 95 -14.19 -3.76 -16.10
C ALA A 95 -14.42 -2.39 -16.77
N SER A 96 -13.82 -2.15 -17.94
CA SER A 96 -14.00 -0.89 -18.69
C SER A 96 -15.42 -0.68 -19.22
N GLY A 97 -16.23 -1.74 -19.31
CA GLY A 97 -17.63 -1.69 -19.72
C GLY A 97 -18.63 -1.52 -18.57
N ASP A 98 -18.19 -1.76 -17.33
CA ASP A 98 -19.05 -1.78 -16.15
C ASP A 98 -19.19 -0.39 -15.52
N ALA A 99 -20.23 -0.22 -14.71
CA ALA A 99 -20.39 0.98 -13.89
C ALA A 99 -19.39 0.98 -12.73
N GLY A 100 -19.06 2.17 -12.22
CA GLY A 100 -18.16 2.33 -11.08
C GLY A 100 -16.67 2.46 -11.46
N MET A 101 -15.83 2.55 -10.44
CA MET A 101 -14.37 2.63 -10.61
C MET A 101 -13.77 1.25 -10.85
N THR A 102 -12.81 1.17 -11.76
CA THR A 102 -11.91 0.01 -11.88
C THR A 102 -10.74 0.22 -10.94
N VAL A 103 -10.58 -0.65 -9.95
CA VAL A 103 -9.58 -0.48 -8.89
C VAL A 103 -8.60 -1.65 -8.90
N VAL A 104 -7.36 -1.36 -9.29
CA VAL A 104 -6.25 -2.31 -9.21
C VAL A 104 -5.67 -2.26 -7.81
N PHE A 105 -5.91 -3.30 -7.01
CA PHE A 105 -5.27 -3.50 -5.71
C PHE A 105 -3.99 -4.31 -5.91
N SER A 106 -2.87 -3.81 -5.40
CA SER A 106 -1.60 -4.50 -5.59
C SER A 106 -0.61 -4.27 -4.46
N THR A 107 0.34 -5.19 -4.33
CA THR A 107 1.50 -5.00 -3.48
C THR A 107 2.59 -4.19 -4.20
N TYR A 108 3.39 -3.40 -3.48
CA TYR A 108 4.52 -2.69 -4.10
C TYR A 108 5.49 -3.65 -4.82
N GLN A 109 5.68 -4.87 -4.32
CA GLN A 109 6.54 -5.89 -4.95
C GLN A 109 6.07 -6.30 -6.34
N SER A 110 4.78 -6.12 -6.64
CA SER A 110 4.20 -6.46 -7.94
C SER A 110 4.26 -5.31 -8.94
N ILE A 111 4.88 -4.17 -8.60
CA ILE A 111 4.86 -2.95 -9.43
C ILE A 111 5.39 -3.15 -10.86
N GLU A 112 6.33 -4.08 -11.07
CA GLU A 112 6.79 -4.47 -12.42
C GLU A 112 5.68 -5.12 -13.25
N VAL A 113 4.84 -5.95 -12.64
CA VAL A 113 3.69 -6.58 -13.31
C VAL A 113 2.67 -5.52 -13.67
N ILE A 114 2.43 -4.56 -12.78
CA ILE A 114 1.49 -3.45 -13.02
C ILE A 114 1.98 -2.59 -14.19
N ALA A 115 3.26 -2.23 -14.22
CA ALA A 115 3.85 -1.46 -15.32
C ALA A 115 3.75 -2.18 -16.66
N LYS A 116 4.02 -3.51 -16.69
CA LYS A 116 3.85 -4.34 -17.89
C LYS A 116 2.40 -4.39 -18.35
N ALA A 117 1.46 -4.61 -17.43
CA ALA A 117 0.04 -4.64 -17.73
C ALA A 117 -0.48 -3.29 -18.22
N GLN A 118 -0.06 -2.18 -17.59
CA GLN A 118 -0.37 -0.83 -18.04
C GLN A 118 0.11 -0.60 -19.47
N LYS A 119 1.38 -0.90 -19.78
CA LYS A 119 1.94 -0.72 -21.11
C LYS A 119 1.18 -1.53 -22.17
N ALA A 120 0.94 -2.81 -21.90
CA ALA A 120 0.20 -3.67 -22.83
C ALA A 120 -1.26 -3.20 -23.01
N PHE A 121 -1.90 -2.68 -21.95
CA PHE A 121 -3.25 -2.13 -22.03
C PHE A 121 -3.26 -0.82 -22.84
N GLN A 122 -2.26 0.04 -22.68
CA GLN A 122 -2.09 1.26 -23.47
C GLN A 122 -1.88 0.95 -24.96
N GLU A 123 -1.08 -0.06 -25.29
CA GLU A 123 -0.86 -0.52 -26.67
C GLU A 123 -2.16 -1.04 -27.32
N LYS A 124 -3.03 -1.71 -26.54
CA LYS A 124 -4.26 -2.32 -27.05
C LYS A 124 -5.47 -1.39 -27.07
N ALA A 125 -5.66 -0.59 -26.01
CA ALA A 125 -6.86 0.21 -25.78
C ALA A 125 -6.64 1.73 -25.99
N GLY A 126 -5.38 2.14 -26.18
CA GLY A 126 -4.95 3.53 -26.30
C GLY A 126 -4.32 4.07 -25.02
N VAL A 127 -3.30 4.92 -25.17
CA VAL A 127 -2.46 5.44 -24.08
C VAL A 127 -3.31 6.05 -22.96
N GLU A 128 -4.27 6.91 -23.30
CA GLU A 128 -5.11 7.60 -22.30
C GLU A 128 -5.93 6.64 -21.42
N LYS A 129 -6.34 5.49 -21.95
CA LYS A 129 -7.16 4.53 -21.18
C LYS A 129 -6.35 3.75 -20.14
N GLY A 130 -5.04 3.62 -20.33
CA GLY A 130 -4.18 2.92 -19.39
C GLY A 130 -3.51 3.80 -18.35
N ILE A 131 -3.66 5.13 -18.43
CA ILE A 131 -3.15 6.03 -17.38
C ILE A 131 -4.07 5.91 -16.16
N PHE A 132 -3.49 5.67 -14.97
CA PHE A 132 -4.27 5.70 -13.73
C PHE A 132 -4.73 7.12 -13.44
N ASP A 133 -6.01 7.33 -13.17
CA ASP A 133 -6.55 8.64 -12.78
C ASP A 133 -6.07 9.02 -11.38
N LEU A 134 -5.95 8.02 -10.49
CA LEU A 134 -5.43 8.18 -9.14
C LEU A 134 -4.61 6.95 -8.73
N ILE A 135 -3.42 7.19 -8.21
CA ILE A 135 -2.58 6.18 -7.54
C ILE A 135 -2.55 6.49 -6.04
N ILE A 136 -2.90 5.51 -5.22
CA ILE A 136 -2.94 5.61 -3.76
C ILE A 136 -1.82 4.74 -3.19
N CYS A 137 -0.92 5.37 -2.43
CA CYS A 137 0.25 4.73 -1.83
C CYS A 137 0.01 4.57 -0.31
N ASP A 138 -0.48 3.41 0.14
CA ASP A 138 -0.62 3.10 1.56
C ASP A 138 0.75 2.80 2.20
N GLU A 139 0.85 3.09 3.50
CA GLU A 139 2.08 2.99 4.28
C GLU A 139 3.28 3.66 3.57
N ALA A 140 3.05 4.87 3.04
CA ALA A 140 4.01 5.62 2.23
C ALA A 140 5.36 5.89 2.92
N HIS A 141 5.45 5.77 4.24
CA HIS A 141 6.75 5.81 4.92
C HIS A 141 7.72 4.70 4.45
N ARG A 142 7.21 3.62 3.82
CA ARG A 142 8.03 2.54 3.25
C ARG A 142 8.51 2.83 1.83
N THR A 143 7.97 3.85 1.16
CA THR A 143 8.47 4.34 -0.15
C THR A 143 9.66 5.28 0.01
N THR A 144 10.10 5.51 1.25
CA THR A 144 11.37 6.14 1.60
C THR A 144 12.53 5.17 1.50
N GLY A 145 13.74 5.69 1.47
CA GLY A 145 14.96 4.88 1.53
C GLY A 145 16.04 5.41 0.62
N VAL A 146 17.15 4.68 0.59
CA VAL A 146 18.29 5.05 -0.22
C VAL A 146 18.30 4.21 -1.50
N THR A 147 18.21 4.88 -2.65
CA THR A 147 18.50 4.28 -3.94
C THR A 147 20.00 4.42 -4.20
N LEU A 148 20.69 3.29 -4.29
CA LEU A 148 22.04 3.23 -4.86
C LEU A 148 21.88 3.38 -6.37
N SER A 149 22.66 4.26 -6.97
CA SER A 149 22.71 4.56 -8.41
C SER A 149 22.88 3.31 -9.30
N ASP A 150 23.46 2.22 -8.77
CA ASP A 150 23.83 1.01 -9.52
C ASP A 150 23.09 -0.29 -9.14
N LYS A 151 22.01 -0.26 -8.33
CA LYS A 151 21.22 -1.47 -8.01
C LYS A 151 19.76 -1.32 -8.42
N LYS A 152 19.14 -2.45 -8.81
CA LYS A 152 17.69 -2.58 -9.03
C LYS A 152 16.96 -1.81 -7.94
N GLU A 153 16.36 -0.69 -8.32
CA GLU A 153 15.61 0.15 -7.38
C GLU A 153 14.61 -0.70 -6.60
N SER A 154 14.51 -0.41 -5.30
CA SER A 154 13.51 -1.05 -4.45
C SER A 154 12.12 -0.85 -5.07
N ALA A 155 11.32 -1.90 -5.11
CA ALA A 155 9.95 -1.86 -5.64
C ALA A 155 9.09 -0.75 -4.99
N PHE A 156 9.46 -0.35 -3.77
CA PHE A 156 8.84 0.75 -3.03
C PHE A 156 9.18 2.15 -3.56
N VAL A 157 10.33 2.36 -4.18
CA VAL A 157 10.76 3.70 -4.67
C VAL A 157 10.25 3.95 -6.10
N ARG A 158 10.11 2.89 -6.91
CA ARG A 158 9.65 2.98 -8.30
C ARG A 158 8.28 3.61 -8.50
N VAL A 159 7.45 3.64 -7.45
CA VAL A 159 6.13 4.28 -7.49
C VAL A 159 6.19 5.79 -7.76
N HIS A 160 7.33 6.43 -7.45
CA HIS A 160 7.55 7.85 -7.68
C HIS A 160 7.80 8.18 -9.17
N ASP A 161 8.25 7.22 -9.97
CA ASP A 161 8.56 7.47 -11.38
C ASP A 161 7.32 7.32 -12.26
N ASN A 162 6.90 8.43 -12.87
CA ASN A 162 5.76 8.47 -13.77
C ASN A 162 6.05 7.84 -15.14
N HIS A 163 7.31 7.66 -15.53
CA HIS A 163 7.69 6.90 -16.71
C HIS A 163 7.58 5.40 -16.46
N PHE A 164 7.81 4.97 -15.22
CA PHE A 164 7.67 3.58 -14.81
C PHE A 164 6.21 3.15 -14.66
N ILE A 165 5.40 3.98 -13.98
CA ILE A 165 3.96 3.73 -13.83
C ILE A 165 3.21 5.04 -14.04
N ALA A 166 2.45 5.16 -15.12
CA ALA A 166 1.80 6.41 -15.49
C ALA A 166 0.54 6.65 -14.63
N GLY A 167 0.46 7.82 -14.00
CA GLY A 167 -0.74 8.25 -13.28
C GLY A 167 -0.91 9.76 -13.31
N ARG A 168 -2.16 10.24 -13.36
CA ARG A 168 -2.50 11.67 -13.36
C ARG A 168 -2.28 12.31 -12.00
N LYS A 169 -2.63 11.60 -10.93
CA LYS A 169 -2.46 12.04 -9.55
C LYS A 169 -1.93 10.90 -8.69
N ARG A 170 -1.11 11.24 -7.69
CA ARG A 170 -0.61 10.32 -6.66
C ARG A 170 -0.97 10.87 -5.29
N MET A 171 -1.53 10.03 -4.43
CA MET A 171 -1.81 10.35 -3.04
C MET A 171 -1.02 9.41 -2.14
N TYR A 172 -0.18 9.99 -1.29
CA TYR A 172 0.60 9.26 -0.29
C TYR A 172 -0.10 9.34 1.05
N MET A 173 -0.31 8.20 1.69
CA MET A 173 -0.95 8.15 3.00
C MET A 173 -0.12 7.33 3.99
N THR A 174 0.05 7.87 5.19
CA THR A 174 0.72 7.17 6.29
C THR A 174 0.28 7.74 7.64
N ALA A 175 0.50 6.99 8.72
CA ALA A 175 0.37 7.51 10.09
C ALA A 175 1.73 7.90 10.71
N THR A 176 2.84 7.47 10.10
CA THR A 176 4.19 7.59 10.67
C THR A 176 5.15 8.07 9.58
N PRO A 177 5.07 9.34 9.16
CA PRO A 177 5.94 9.86 8.11
C PRO A 177 7.41 9.71 8.53
N ARG A 178 8.26 9.27 7.60
CA ARG A 178 9.68 9.10 7.86
C ARG A 178 10.44 10.30 7.30
N LEU A 179 10.98 11.09 8.22
CA LEU A 179 11.76 12.30 7.94
C LEU A 179 13.22 12.05 8.30
N TYR A 180 14.13 12.48 7.43
CA TYR A 180 15.57 12.36 7.64
C TYR A 180 16.19 13.72 7.97
N HIS A 181 17.07 13.76 8.98
CA HIS A 181 17.84 14.97 9.31
C HIS A 181 18.83 15.33 8.20
N GLU A 182 19.20 16.62 8.14
CA GLU A 182 20.14 17.17 7.15
C GLU A 182 21.46 16.39 7.07
N ASP A 183 22.00 15.92 8.19
CA ASP A 183 23.25 15.14 8.21
C ASP A 183 23.12 13.80 7.49
N ALA A 184 21.95 13.16 7.56
CA ALA A 184 21.68 11.91 6.83
C ALA A 184 21.52 12.18 5.32
N LYS A 185 20.90 13.31 4.96
CA LYS A 185 20.77 13.75 3.56
C LYS A 185 22.15 14.04 2.96
N LYS A 186 23.02 14.77 3.67
CA LYS A 186 24.39 15.07 3.24
C LYS A 186 25.22 13.80 3.04
N LYS A 187 25.18 12.87 4.00
CA LYS A 187 25.87 11.58 3.87
C LYS A 187 25.39 10.77 2.66
N ALA A 188 24.12 10.84 2.30
CA ALA A 188 23.64 10.17 1.09
C ALA A 188 24.24 10.82 -0.16
N VAL A 189 24.22 12.15 -0.26
CA VAL A 189 24.85 12.87 -1.37
C VAL A 189 26.35 12.55 -1.48
N ASP A 190 27.07 12.53 -0.37
CA ASP A 190 28.51 12.24 -0.34
C ASP A 190 28.86 10.81 -0.79
N ASN A 191 27.89 9.89 -0.76
CA ASN A 191 28.04 8.49 -1.19
C ASN A 191 27.32 8.19 -2.52
N ASP A 192 27.01 9.21 -3.33
CA ASP A 192 26.27 9.10 -4.60
C ASP A 192 24.92 8.35 -4.47
N MET A 193 24.27 8.54 -3.33
CA MET A 193 23.05 7.87 -2.92
C MET A 193 21.87 8.85 -2.95
N VAL A 194 20.76 8.46 -3.59
CA VAL A 194 19.52 9.26 -3.59
C VAL A 194 18.68 8.84 -2.38
N LEU A 195 18.47 9.76 -1.43
CA LEU A 195 17.64 9.54 -0.25
C LEU A 195 16.23 10.09 -0.46
N CYS A 196 15.25 9.21 -0.55
CA CYS A 196 13.83 9.59 -0.60
C CYS A 196 13.32 9.85 0.81
N SER A 197 13.03 11.12 1.13
CA SER A 197 12.46 11.58 2.40
C SER A 197 11.06 12.16 2.16
N MET A 198 10.13 11.98 3.10
CA MET A 198 8.73 12.42 2.90
C MET A 198 8.52 13.94 2.94
N ASP A 199 9.53 14.71 3.33
CA ASP A 199 9.55 16.18 3.24
C ASP A 199 9.96 16.69 1.85
N ASP A 200 10.35 15.81 0.92
CA ASP A 200 10.58 16.19 -0.47
C ASP A 200 9.25 16.34 -1.22
N THR A 201 8.78 17.59 -1.31
CA THR A 201 7.54 17.94 -2.02
C THR A 201 7.59 17.66 -3.52
N LYS A 202 8.77 17.49 -4.12
CA LYS A 202 8.87 17.09 -5.53
C LYS A 202 8.52 15.62 -5.74
N LEU A 203 8.78 14.77 -4.75
CA LEU A 203 8.47 13.33 -4.80
C LEU A 203 7.10 13.00 -4.21
N TYR A 204 6.74 13.63 -3.08
CA TYR A 204 5.53 13.30 -2.32
C TYR A 204 4.38 14.29 -2.49
N GLY A 205 4.64 15.47 -3.07
CA GLY A 205 3.69 16.58 -3.07
C GLY A 205 3.60 17.27 -1.70
N GLU A 206 2.66 18.21 -1.59
CA GLU A 206 2.38 18.89 -0.32
C GLU A 206 1.44 18.09 0.58
N GLU A 207 1.62 18.20 1.89
CA GLU A 207 0.67 17.65 2.87
C GLU A 207 -0.61 18.50 2.86
N PHE A 208 -1.69 17.96 2.31
CA PHE A 208 -2.98 18.66 2.25
C PHE A 208 -3.86 18.41 3.48
N TYR A 209 -3.53 17.41 4.31
CA TYR A 209 -4.27 17.11 5.53
C TYR A 209 -3.42 16.34 6.54
N HIS A 210 -3.46 16.77 7.80
CA HIS A 210 -2.81 16.12 8.93
C HIS A 210 -3.78 15.99 10.09
N ILE A 211 -3.77 14.84 10.77
CA ILE A 211 -4.40 14.69 12.09
C ILE A 211 -3.50 13.85 12.98
N GLY A 212 -2.95 14.48 14.02
CA GLY A 212 -2.04 13.83 14.96
C GLY A 212 -2.78 12.87 15.92
N PHE A 213 -2.02 11.96 16.56
CA PHE A 213 -2.58 11.06 17.59
C PHE A 213 -3.23 11.87 18.73
N GLY A 214 -2.49 12.82 19.32
CA GLY A 214 -2.97 13.64 20.43
C GLY A 214 -4.20 14.49 20.06
N GLU A 215 -4.22 15.04 18.84
CA GLU A 215 -5.38 15.76 18.33
C GLU A 215 -6.61 14.84 18.22
N ALA A 216 -6.43 13.63 17.65
CA ALA A 216 -7.51 12.66 17.55
C ALA A 216 -8.04 12.20 18.92
N VAL A 217 -7.18 12.07 19.94
CA VAL A 217 -7.60 11.81 21.34
C VAL A 217 -8.39 12.99 21.90
N SER A 218 -7.89 14.23 21.73
CA SER A 218 -8.58 15.43 22.22
C SER A 218 -9.97 15.64 21.60
N LYS A 219 -10.15 15.18 20.35
CA LYS A 219 -11.43 15.20 19.62
C LYS A 219 -12.34 14.01 19.94
N GLY A 220 -11.95 13.10 20.84
CA GLY A 220 -12.72 11.90 21.17
C GLY A 220 -12.81 10.88 20.02
N LEU A 221 -11.90 10.98 19.03
CA LEU A 221 -11.88 10.10 17.86
C LEU A 221 -11.08 8.81 18.13
N LEU A 222 -10.18 8.84 19.11
CA LEU A 222 -9.36 7.71 19.56
C LEU A 222 -9.28 7.70 21.09
N SER A 223 -9.16 6.49 21.64
CA SER A 223 -8.76 6.32 23.04
C SER A 223 -7.26 6.57 23.18
N ASP A 224 -6.87 7.19 24.30
CA ASP A 224 -5.47 7.35 24.65
C ASP A 224 -4.82 5.99 25.00
N TYR A 225 -3.50 5.87 24.84
CA TYR A 225 -2.75 4.67 25.24
C TYR A 225 -1.97 4.92 26.53
N LYS A 226 -1.76 3.86 27.31
CA LYS A 226 -0.87 3.88 28.48
C LYS A 226 0.22 2.85 28.28
N VAL A 227 1.48 3.29 28.31
CA VAL A 227 2.64 2.40 28.28
C VAL A 227 2.91 1.94 29.70
N LEU A 228 2.78 0.64 29.95
CA LEU A 228 3.13 0.00 31.21
C LEU A 228 4.50 -0.64 31.05
N VAL A 229 5.52 -0.03 31.66
CA VAL A 229 6.86 -0.61 31.73
C VAL A 229 6.93 -1.45 33.00
N LEU A 230 6.89 -2.77 32.85
CA LEU A 230 7.03 -3.70 33.96
C LEU A 230 8.50 -4.07 34.12
N THR A 231 9.13 -3.54 35.16
CA THR A 231 10.47 -3.93 35.55
C THR A 231 10.38 -5.04 36.59
N VAL A 232 10.96 -6.19 36.29
CA VAL A 232 11.15 -7.26 37.28
C VAL A 232 12.58 -7.16 37.78
N ASN A 233 12.75 -7.11 39.10
CA ASN A 233 14.08 -7.17 39.70
C ASN A 233 14.53 -8.63 39.73
N GLU A 234 15.76 -8.91 39.32
CA GLU A 234 16.33 -10.26 39.34
C GLU A 234 16.27 -10.88 40.75
N ASN A 235 16.40 -10.06 41.80
CA ASN A 235 16.33 -10.52 43.19
C ASN A 235 14.91 -10.97 43.61
N ASP A 236 13.88 -10.53 42.91
CA ASP A 236 12.49 -10.90 43.15
C ASP A 236 12.05 -12.07 42.25
N MET A 237 12.94 -12.56 41.38
CA MET A 237 12.69 -13.72 40.53
C MET A 237 13.06 -15.01 41.25
N THR A 238 12.19 -16.01 41.16
CA THR A 238 12.53 -17.36 41.61
C THR A 238 13.67 -17.93 40.76
N ALA A 239 14.51 -18.80 41.34
CA ALA A 239 15.63 -19.41 40.62
C ALA A 239 15.20 -20.12 39.32
N SER A 240 14.00 -20.72 39.30
CA SER A 240 13.41 -21.33 38.10
C SER A 240 13.04 -20.32 37.01
N ALA A 241 12.68 -19.08 37.37
CA ALA A 241 12.39 -18.03 36.41
C ALA A 241 13.68 -17.37 35.89
N GLN A 242 14.72 -17.25 36.72
CA GLN A 242 16.04 -16.77 36.32
C GLN A 242 16.66 -17.67 35.24
N ASP A 243 16.53 -19.00 35.38
CA ASP A 243 17.06 -19.99 34.44
C ASP A 243 16.33 -19.99 33.07
N MET A 244 15.09 -19.49 33.02
CA MET A 244 14.31 -19.35 31.79
C MET A 244 14.61 -18.06 31.01
N VAL A 245 15.05 -17.00 31.70
CA VAL A 245 15.29 -15.68 31.09
C VAL A 245 16.75 -15.49 30.67
N SER A 246 17.66 -16.33 31.16
CA SER A 246 19.10 -16.26 30.86
C SER A 246 19.58 -17.08 29.64
N LYS A 247 18.65 -17.52 28.76
CA LYS A 247 18.94 -18.13 27.45
C LYS A 247 18.55 -17.20 26.30
#